data_AF-A0A2V7SI45-F1
#
_entry.id   AF-A0A2V7SI45-F1
#
_cell.length_a   1.000
_cell.length_b   1.000
_cell.length_c   1.000
_cell.angle_alpha   90.00
_cell.angle_beta   90.00
_cell.angle_gamma   90.00
#
_symmetry.space_group_name_H-M   'P 1'
#
loop_
_entity.id
_entity.type
_entity.pdbx_description
1 polymer ?
#
loop_
_entity_poly.entity_id
_entity_poly.type
_entity_poly.pdbx_seq_one_letter_code
_entity_poly.pdbx_strand_id
1 'polypeptide(L)' 'DWRQVRRARELGVTISIGADAHSVAGMANVPVGVGIARKGWLEARDVLNTRDADAFLGYARKRRTA' A
#
# COMPACT_ATOMS: atom_id res chain seq x y z
N ASP A 1 9.55 -8.80 -1.13
CA ASP A 1 9.45 -9.97 -0.24
C ASP A 1 8.46 -9.68 0.90
N TRP A 2 7.44 -10.51 1.07
CA TRP A 2 6.40 -10.31 2.10
C TRP A 2 6.97 -10.32 3.54
N ARG A 3 8.13 -10.96 3.77
CA ARG A 3 8.77 -11.04 5.09
C ARG A 3 9.19 -9.67 5.64
N GLN A 4 9.43 -8.70 4.76
CA GLN A 4 9.83 -7.33 5.14
C GLN A 4 8.64 -6.46 5.58
N VAL A 5 7.42 -6.88 5.28
CA VAL A 5 6.21 -6.08 5.48
C VAL A 5 5.96 -5.79 6.96
N ARG A 6 6.10 -6.81 7.82
CA ARG A 6 5.95 -6.64 9.28
C ARG A 6 7.01 -5.69 9.85
N ARG A 7 8.26 -5.82 9.41
CA ARG A 7 9.34 -4.92 9.84
C ARG A 7 9.10 -3.48 9.39
N ALA A 8 8.61 -3.27 8.17
CA ALA A 8 8.26 -1.94 7.68
C ALA A 8 7.15 -1.30 8.53
N ARG A 9 6.14 -2.08 8.92
CA ARG A 9 5.09 -1.66 9.87
C ARG A 9 5.66 -1.29 11.24
N GLU A 10 6.56 -2.09 11.80
CA GLU A 10 7.23 -1.80 13.08
C GLU A 10 8.05 -0.50 13.03
N LEU A 11 8.56 -0.13 11.85
CA LEU A 11 9.30 1.12 11.61
C LEU A 11 8.40 2.31 11.25
N GLY A 12 7.07 2.14 11.24
CA GLY A 12 6.13 3.21 10.90
C GLY A 12 6.09 3.59 9.42
N VAL A 13 6.57 2.72 8.52
CA VAL A 13 6.55 2.97 7.08
C VAL A 13 5.11 2.87 6.57
N THR A 14 4.65 3.89 5.85
CA THR A 14 3.38 3.83 5.11
C THR A 14 3.53 2.90 3.90
N ILE A 15 2.65 1.91 3.76
CA ILE A 15 2.68 0.92 2.68
C ILE A 15 1.65 1.25 1.60
N SER A 16 2.02 1.08 0.33
CA SER A 16 1.11 1.16 -0.81
C SER A 16 0.99 -0.21 -1.48
N ILE A 17 -0.22 -0.58 -1.88
CA ILE A 17 -0.52 -1.79 -2.64
C ILE A 17 -0.75 -1.40 -4.11
N GLY A 18 0.02 -1.99 -5.01
CA GLY A 18 -0.11 -1.84 -6.45
C GLY A 18 -0.04 -3.19 -7.16
N ALA A 19 -0.86 -3.38 -8.20
CA ALA A 19 -0.91 -4.62 -8.96
C ALA A 19 0.19 -4.74 -10.03
N ASP A 20 0.96 -3.67 -10.27
CA ASP A 20 1.94 -3.56 -11.36
C ASP A 20 1.33 -3.98 -12.73
N ALA A 21 0.10 -3.51 -12.95
CA ALA A 21 -0.72 -3.95 -14.05
C ALA A 21 -0.26 -3.30 -15.37
N HIS A 22 0.13 -4.15 -16.33
CA HIS A 22 0.47 -3.75 -17.70
C HIS A 22 -0.71 -3.96 -18.69
N SER A 23 -1.86 -4.35 -18.16
CA SER A 23 -3.15 -4.47 -18.85
C SER A 23 -4.28 -4.37 -17.82
N VAL A 24 -5.51 -4.12 -18.27
CA VAL A 24 -6.69 -4.05 -17.38
C VAL A 24 -6.86 -5.35 -16.58
N ALA A 25 -6.61 -6.51 -17.22
CA ALA A 25 -6.71 -7.81 -16.55
C ALA A 25 -5.74 -7.95 -15.37
N GLY A 26 -4.58 -7.29 -15.42
CA GLY A 26 -3.59 -7.30 -14.33
C GLY A 26 -4.12 -6.73 -13.00
N MET A 27 -5.16 -5.88 -13.04
CA MET A 27 -5.81 -5.36 -11.83
C MET A 27 -6.42 -6.46 -10.96
N ALA A 28 -6.69 -7.64 -11.52
CA ALA A 28 -7.15 -8.80 -10.76
C ALA A 28 -6.13 -9.30 -9.71
N ASN A 29 -4.88 -8.82 -9.73
CA ASN A 29 -3.85 -9.16 -8.76
C ASN A 29 -3.91 -8.34 -7.45
N VAL A 30 -4.69 -7.25 -7.37
CA VAL A 30 -4.81 -6.44 -6.14
C VAL A 30 -5.13 -7.28 -4.88
N PRO A 31 -6.03 -8.28 -4.91
CA PRO A 31 -6.31 -9.13 -3.75
C PRO A 31 -5.09 -9.89 -3.22
N VAL A 32 -4.10 -10.21 -4.06
CA VAL A 32 -2.84 -10.83 -3.62
C VAL A 32 -2.07 -9.86 -2.71
N GLY A 33 -2.01 -8.59 -3.08
CA GLY A 33 -1.42 -7.53 -2.25
C GLY A 33 -2.12 -7.35 -0.91
N VAL A 34 -3.45 -7.44 -0.89
CA VAL A 34 -4.24 -7.44 0.35
C VAL A 34 -3.93 -8.65 1.23
N GLY A 35 -3.77 -9.84 0.64
CA GLY A 35 -3.35 -11.05 1.34
C GLY A 35 -1.96 -10.91 1.98
N ILE A 36 -1.01 -10.31 1.26
CA ILE A 36 0.33 -9.99 1.76
C ILE A 36 0.26 -8.98 2.93
N ALA A 37 -0.56 -7.94 2.82
CA ALA A 37 -0.75 -6.95 3.88
C ALA A 37 -1.27 -7.60 5.18
N ARG A 38 -2.29 -8.46 5.07
CA ARG A 38 -2.83 -9.25 6.21
C ARG A 38 -1.77 -10.15 6.82
N LYS A 39 -1.00 -10.87 5.99
CA LYS A 39 0.11 -11.73 6.46
C LYS A 39 1.19 -10.94 7.20
N GLY A 40 1.43 -9.70 6.79
CA GLY A 40 2.35 -8.76 7.43
C GLY A 40 1.78 -8.00 8.64
N TRP A 41 0.55 -8.30 9.07
CA TRP A 41 -0.14 -7.68 10.19
C TRP A 41 -0.34 -6.16 10.03
N LEU A 42 -0.58 -5.72 8.79
CA LEU A 42 -0.99 -4.35 8.53
C LEU A 42 -2.46 -4.17 8.91
N GLU A 43 -2.74 -3.03 9.51
CA GLU A 43 -4.07 -2.49 9.67
C GLU A 43 -4.37 -1.45 8.58
N ALA A 44 -5.62 -0.99 8.50
CA ALA A 44 -6.02 -0.02 7.48
C ALA A 44 -5.15 1.26 7.51
N ARG A 45 -4.84 1.77 8.72
CA ARG A 45 -3.98 2.96 8.92
C ARG A 45 -2.57 2.82 8.35
N ASP A 46 -2.07 1.60 8.20
CA ASP A 46 -0.73 1.32 7.66
C ASP A 46 -0.71 1.33 6.12
N VAL A 47 -1.87 1.23 5.47
CA VAL A 47 -2.03 1.11 4.01
C VAL A 47 -2.58 2.39 3.41
N LEU A 48 -1.79 3.04 2.55
CA LEU A 48 -2.12 4.29 1.88
C LEU A 48 -3.44 4.21 1.09
N ASN A 49 -3.70 3.08 0.42
CA ASN A 49 -4.88 2.85 -0.42
C ASN A 49 -6.23 2.87 0.33
N THR A 50 -6.22 2.84 1.67
CA THR A 50 -7.46 2.86 2.48
C THR A 50 -7.97 4.27 2.77
N ARG A 51 -7.14 5.28 2.48
CA ARG A 51 -7.54 6.69 2.59
C ARG A 51 -8.52 7.03 1.48
N ASP A 52 -9.34 8.05 1.72
CA ASP A 52 -10.08 8.69 0.64
C ASP A 52 -9.13 9.33 -0.40
N ALA A 53 -9.71 9.70 -1.55
CA ALA A 53 -8.95 10.23 -2.67
C ALA A 53 -8.17 11.51 -2.31
N ASP A 54 -8.78 12.42 -1.54
CA ASP A 54 -8.18 13.70 -1.19
C ASP A 54 -6.98 13.51 -0.25
N ALA A 55 -7.11 12.66 0.76
CA ALA A 55 -6.03 12.33 1.69
C ALA A 55 -4.89 11.54 1.02
N PHE A 56 -5.20 10.66 0.05
CA PHE A 56 -4.19 9.99 -0.77
C PHE A 56 -3.38 11.00 -1.59
N LEU A 57 -4.08 11.87 -2.33
CA LEU A 57 -3.44 12.89 -3.17
C LEU A 57 -2.65 13.89 -2.34
N GLY A 58 -3.17 14.29 -1.16
CA GLY A 58 -2.46 15.13 -0.20
C GLY A 58 -1.13 14.50 0.26
N TYR A 59 -1.11 13.20 0.54
CA TYR A 59 0.13 12.48 0.86
C TYR A 59 1.13 12.49 -0.29
N ALA A 60 0.68 12.17 -1.51
CA ALA A 60 1.54 12.12 -2.69
C ALA A 60 2.14 13.48 -3.04
N ARG A 61 1.36 14.56 -2.93
CA ARG A 61 1.82 15.94 -3.19
C ARG A 61 2.89 16.38 -2.21
N LYS A 62 2.72 16.14 -0.91
CA LYS A 62 3.70 16.47 0.13
C LYS A 62 5.08 15.84 -0.14
N ARG A 63 5.12 14.63 -0.70
CA ARG A 63 6.37 13.94 -1.05
C ARG A 63 7.05 14.46 -2.32
N ARG A 64 6.34 15.15 -3.21
CA ARG A 64 6.92 15.73 -4.44
C ARG A 64 7.59 17.08 -4.20
N THR A 65 7.18 17.76 -3.13
CA THR A 65 7.66 19.11 -2.77
C THR A 65 8.74 19.11 -1.70
N ALA A 66 8.95 17.97 -1.04
CA ALA A 66 10.04 17.73 -0.10
C ALA A 66 11.24 17.14 -0.84
#